data_AF-A0A3N4H9L9-F1
#
_entry.id   AF-A0A3N4H9L9-F1
#
_cell.length_a   1.000
_cell.length_b   1.000
_cell.length_c   1.000
_cell.angle_alpha   90.00
_cell.angle_beta   90.00
_cell.angle_gamma   90.00
#
_symmetry.space_group_name_H-M   'P 1'
#
loop_
_entity.id
_entity.type
_entity.pdbx_description
1 polymer ?
#
loop_
_entity_poly.entity_id
_entity_poly.type
_entity_poly.pdbx_seq_one_letter_code
_entity_poly.pdbx_strand_id
1 'polypeptide(L)'
;NTLHNHEPSSDPRQHPQHCRLSSEQREFIRQETRAGVTAANICVSLAEKWPDCLATRRTIYNTQLALRLEELKGRSEIQALLDEM
;
A
#
# COMPACT_ATOMS: atom_id res chain seq x y z
N ASN A 1 16.78 30.73 -4.63
CA ASN A 1 16.96 30.09 -5.94
C ASN A 1 16.00 28.91 -6.00
N THR A 2 14.84 29.06 -6.64
CA THR A 2 13.70 28.10 -6.63
C THR A 2 13.43 27.53 -8.03
N LEU A 3 14.47 27.40 -8.85
CA LEU A 3 14.37 26.79 -10.18
C LEU A 3 14.15 25.28 -10.01
N HIS A 4 12.88 24.88 -9.95
CA HIS A 4 12.48 23.50 -10.11
C HIS A 4 12.46 23.16 -11.60
N ASN A 5 13.00 22.00 -11.98
CA ASN A 5 13.06 21.55 -13.38
C ASN A 5 11.73 21.03 -13.94
N HIS A 6 10.63 21.23 -13.21
CA HIS A 6 9.28 20.86 -13.64
C HIS A 6 8.26 21.73 -12.88
N GLU A 7 7.09 21.90 -13.49
CA GLU A 7 5.96 22.51 -12.80
C GLU A 7 5.52 21.66 -11.60
N PRO A 8 4.99 22.27 -10.54
CA PRO A 8 4.41 21.53 -9.42
C PRO A 8 3.33 20.56 -9.90
N SER A 9 3.36 19.32 -9.42
CA SER A 9 2.31 18.35 -9.73
C SER A 9 0.96 18.84 -9.22
N SER A 10 -0.04 18.82 -10.10
CA SER A 10 -1.44 19.09 -9.74
C SER A 10 -2.20 17.81 -9.38
N ASP A 11 -1.63 16.63 -9.63
CA ASP A 11 -2.28 15.35 -9.32
C ASP A 11 -2.11 15.01 -7.83
N PRO A 12 -3.21 14.94 -7.04
CA PRO A 12 -3.15 14.61 -5.62
C PRO A 12 -2.55 13.22 -5.35
N ARG A 13 -2.56 12.31 -6.34
CA ARG A 13 -1.95 10.96 -6.22
C ARG A 13 -0.42 11.00 -6.10
N GLN A 14 0.21 12.09 -6.50
CA GLN A 14 1.66 12.30 -6.35
C GLN A 14 2.05 12.72 -4.92
N HIS A 15 1.08 13.01 -4.07
CA HIS A 15 1.31 13.43 -2.68
C HIS A 15 0.93 12.30 -1.71
N PRO A 16 1.90 11.68 -1.00
CA PRO A 16 1.64 10.53 -0.13
C PRO A 16 0.60 10.75 0.96
N GLN A 17 0.41 12.00 1.38
CA GLN A 17 -0.56 12.38 2.41
C GLN A 17 -2.01 12.17 1.94
N HIS A 18 -2.28 12.41 0.66
CA HIS A 18 -3.59 12.21 0.04
C HIS A 18 -3.85 10.74 -0.35
N CYS A 19 -2.78 9.94 -0.49
CA CYS A 19 -2.84 8.50 -0.76
C CYS A 19 -2.88 7.64 0.51
N ARG A 20 -3.09 8.24 1.69
CA ARG A 20 -3.17 7.50 2.96
C ARG A 20 -4.44 6.66 3.00
N LEU A 21 -4.26 5.37 3.25
CA LEU A 21 -5.36 4.44 3.46
C LEU A 21 -5.97 4.64 4.85
N SER A 22 -7.30 4.61 4.92
CA SER A 22 -7.99 4.49 6.21
C SER A 22 -7.74 3.11 6.83
N SER A 23 -8.02 2.97 8.12
CA SER A 23 -7.93 1.67 8.80
C SER A 23 -8.83 0.61 8.15
N GLU A 24 -10.01 1.01 7.68
CA GLU A 24 -10.95 0.12 6.98
C GLU A 24 -10.39 -0.34 5.62
N GLN A 25 -9.85 0.59 4.83
CA GLN A 25 -9.23 0.27 3.54
C GLN A 25 -8.00 -0.63 3.71
N ARG A 26 -7.22 -0.39 4.76
CA ARG A 26 -6.06 -1.23 5.11
C ARG A 26 -6.48 -2.66 5.47
N GLU A 27 -7.56 -2.80 6.23
CA GLU A 27 -8.07 -4.13 6.60
C GLU A 27 -8.66 -4.86 5.39
N PHE A 28 -9.33 -4.14 4.48
CA PHE A 28 -9.75 -4.71 3.20
C PHE A 28 -8.57 -5.25 2.39
N ILE A 29 -7.47 -4.49 2.25
CA ILE A 29 -6.25 -4.96 1.59
C ILE A 29 -5.70 -6.21 2.28
N ARG A 30 -5.74 -6.28 3.62
CA ARG A 30 -5.30 -7.47 4.38
C ARG A 30 -6.10 -8.71 4.00
N GLN A 31 -7.43 -8.59 3.94
CA GLN A 31 -8.32 -9.69 3.57
C GLN A 31 -8.09 -10.16 2.13
N GLU A 32 -8.04 -9.23 1.18
CA GLU A 32 -7.79 -9.53 -0.24
C GLU A 32 -6.41 -10.15 -0.46
N THR A 33 -5.39 -9.67 0.26
CA THR A 33 -4.03 -10.22 0.18
C THR A 33 -3.99 -11.65 0.69
N ARG A 34 -4.72 -11.96 1.78
CA ARG A 34 -4.85 -13.34 2.30
C ARG A 34 -5.63 -14.25 1.36
N ALA A 35 -6.59 -13.69 0.62
CA ALA A 35 -7.32 -14.39 -0.44
C ALA A 35 -6.49 -14.59 -1.73
N GLY A 36 -5.25 -14.07 -1.79
CA GLY A 36 -4.36 -14.21 -2.94
C GLY A 36 -4.68 -13.27 -4.10
N VAL A 37 -5.47 -12.21 -3.87
CA VAL A 37 -5.84 -11.25 -4.90
C VAL A 37 -4.63 -10.37 -5.24
N THR A 38 -4.42 -10.13 -6.54
CA THR A 38 -3.27 -9.36 -7.02
C THR A 38 -3.42 -7.87 -6.68
N ALA A 39 -2.29 -7.18 -6.48
CA ALA A 39 -2.30 -5.74 -6.19
C ALA A 39 -3.03 -4.89 -7.26
N ALA A 40 -3.03 -5.34 -8.52
CA ALA A 40 -3.78 -4.69 -9.59
C ALA A 40 -5.30 -4.79 -9.36
N ASN A 41 -5.81 -5.97 -9.04
CA ASN A 41 -7.23 -6.19 -8.79
C ASN A 41 -7.70 -5.55 -7.47
N ILE A 42 -6.84 -5.55 -6.44
CA ILE A 42 -7.09 -4.82 -5.19
C ILE A 42 -7.23 -3.32 -5.47
N CYS A 43 -6.42 -2.76 -6.39
CA CYS A 43 -6.49 -1.35 -6.77
C CYS A 43 -7.82 -1.00 -7.44
N VAL A 44 -8.31 -1.86 -8.33
CA VAL A 44 -9.62 -1.71 -8.96
C VAL A 44 -10.72 -1.77 -7.91
N SER A 45 -10.70 -2.80 -7.06
CA SER A 45 -11.72 -3.00 -6.03
C SER A 45 -11.77 -1.85 -5.01
N LEU A 46 -10.61 -1.28 -4.66
CA LEU A 46 -10.52 -0.08 -3.82
C LEU A 46 -11.18 1.13 -4.47
N ALA A 47 -10.94 1.35 -5.76
CA ALA A 47 -11.54 2.47 -6.50
C ALA A 47 -13.06 2.31 -6.67
N GLU A 48 -13.55 1.07 -6.81
CA GLU A 48 -14.98 0.77 -6.87
C GLU A 48 -15.67 0.96 -5.51
N LYS A 49 -15.05 0.48 -4.43
CA LYS A 49 -15.65 0.53 -3.08
C LYS A 49 -15.48 1.88 -2.39
N TRP A 50 -14.39 2.60 -2.67
CA TRP A 50 -14.12 3.94 -2.16
C TRP A 50 -13.68 4.86 -3.32
N PRO A 51 -14.63 5.53 -4.01
CA PRO A 51 -14.33 6.39 -5.15
C PRO A 51 -13.34 7.53 -4.86
N ASP A 52 -13.30 8.01 -3.62
CA ASP A 52 -12.36 9.06 -3.18
C ASP A 52 -10.96 8.51 -2.82
N CYS A 53 -10.77 7.18 -2.88
CA CYS A 53 -9.50 6.55 -2.59
C CYS A 53 -8.51 6.79 -3.74
N LEU A 54 -7.46 7.55 -3.45
CA LEU A 54 -6.37 7.83 -4.39
C LEU A 54 -5.25 6.78 -4.32
N ALA A 55 -5.53 5.59 -3.77
CA ALA A 55 -4.56 4.52 -3.66
C ALA A 55 -4.04 4.10 -5.04
N THR A 56 -2.72 3.98 -5.14
CA THR A 56 -2.06 3.47 -6.35
C THR A 56 -1.59 2.03 -6.13
N ARG A 57 -1.20 1.35 -7.21
CA ARG A 57 -0.54 0.03 -7.09
C ARG A 57 0.66 0.06 -6.14
N ARG A 58 1.44 1.15 -6.12
CA ARG A 58 2.56 1.33 -5.18
C ARG A 58 2.08 1.44 -3.73
N THR A 59 0.98 2.14 -3.49
CA THR A 59 0.33 2.19 -2.17
C THR A 59 -0.01 0.79 -1.68
N ILE A 60 -0.56 -0.06 -2.55
CA ILE A 60 -0.95 -1.44 -2.21
C ILE A 60 0.28 -2.30 -1.91
N TYR A 61 1.31 -2.29 -2.76
CA TYR A 61 2.54 -3.05 -2.50
C TYR A 61 3.20 -2.67 -1.18
N ASN A 62 3.30 -1.36 -0.90
CA ASN A 62 3.84 -0.89 0.38
C ASN A 62 3.00 -1.36 1.57
N THR A 63 1.67 -1.38 1.41
CA THR A 63 0.75 -1.85 2.44
C THR A 63 0.90 -3.35 2.67
N GLN A 64 0.98 -4.14 1.60
CA GLN A 64 1.22 -5.58 1.68
C GLN A 64 2.54 -5.90 2.38
N LEU A 65 3.61 -5.18 2.05
CA LEU A 65 4.90 -5.32 2.73
C LEU A 65 4.79 -4.98 4.23
N ALA A 66 4.11 -3.89 4.58
CA ALA A 66 3.89 -3.53 5.97
C ALA A 66 3.06 -4.58 6.73
N LEU A 67 2.01 -5.12 6.11
CA LEU A 67 1.20 -6.21 6.68
C LEU A 67 2.03 -7.48 6.90
N ARG A 68 2.90 -7.82 5.95
CA ARG A 68 3.82 -8.96 6.05
C ARG A 68 4.80 -8.80 7.23
N LEU A 69 5.39 -7.62 7.37
CA LEU A 69 6.28 -7.30 8.50
C LEU A 69 5.54 -7.37 9.85
N GLU A 70 4.29 -6.91 9.92
CA GLU A 70 3.45 -7.05 11.12
C GLU A 70 3.21 -8.52 11.47
N GLU A 71 2.89 -9.36 10.48
CA GLU A 71 2.69 -10.81 10.68
C GLU A 71 3.96 -11.51 11.18
N LEU A 72 5.13 -11.08 10.70
CA LEU A 72 6.44 -11.55 11.17
C LEU A 72 6.87 -10.93 12.51
N LYS A 73 5.99 -10.22 13.23
CA LYS A 73 6.29 -9.48 14.47
C LYS A 73 7.49 -8.54 14.33
N GLY A 74 7.66 -7.92 13.16
CA GLY A 74 8.74 -7.00 12.84
C GLY A 74 10.07 -7.67 12.43
N ARG A 75 10.10 -9.00 12.27
CA ARG A 75 11.26 -9.72 11.77
C ARG A 75 11.33 -9.64 10.25
N SER A 76 12.53 -9.57 9.69
CA SER A 76 12.72 -9.75 8.26
C SER A 76 12.44 -11.21 7.86
N GLU A 77 12.14 -11.45 6.59
CA GLU A 77 11.89 -12.80 6.09
C GLU A 77 13.05 -13.76 6.37
N ILE A 78 14.29 -13.25 6.28
CA ILE A 78 15.51 -14.00 6.61
C ILE A 78 15.55 -14.35 8.11
N GLN A 79 15.19 -13.42 8.99
CA GLN A 79 15.16 -13.66 10.43
C GLN A 79 14.09 -14.68 10.83
N ALA A 80 12.92 -14.63 10.19
CA ALA A 80 11.87 -15.61 10.42
C ALA A 80 12.28 -17.02 9.97
N LEU A 81 12.96 -17.12 8.82
CA LEU A 81 13.46 -18.40 8.30
C LEU A 81 14.54 -19.03 9.20
N LEU A 82 15.44 -18.21 9.76
CA LEU A 82 16.51 -18.69 10.65
C LEU A 82 16.00 -19.18 12.01
N ASP A 83 14.88 -18.67 12.50
CA ASP A 83 14.26 -19.09 13.77
C ASP A 83 13.55 -20.46 13.68
N GLU A 84 13.25 -20.94 12.46
CA GLU A 84 12.60 -22.24 12.23
C GLU A 84 13.59 -23.41 12.02
N MET A 85 14.91 -23.15 12.12
CA MET A 85 15.98 -24.15 12.02
C MET A 85 16.48 -24.62 13.38
#